data_AF-A0A4W2IK44-F1
#
_entry.id   AF-A0A4W2IK44-F1
#
_cell.length_a   1.000
_cell.length_b   1.000
_cell.length_c   1.000
_cell.angle_alpha   90.00
_cell.angle_beta   90.00
_cell.angle_gamma   90.00
#
_symmetry.space_group_name_H-M   'P 1'
#
loop_
_entity.id
_entity.type
_entity.pdbx_description
1 polymer ?
#
loop_
_entity_poly.entity_id
_entity_poly.type
_entity_poly.pdbx_seq_one_letter_code
_entity_poly.pdbx_strand_id
1 'polypeptide(L)'
;MDSEIKEEIPVHEEFILCCGVETQVLKCGPWTDLINNHSSTRPKLLIFIIPDPNAEEIKDIYGVRGQVEHKLAFLRTQVPKEMKLVVIGHSIGSYFSLEILKHAPELPVIRSILLFPTIERMSESPKGRFATPLLCWLRYALYVPCYLLLKPWPEKIKFLAIRMVLQMMDIPREFLCMNMLEPFCLVNAAYLGSQEMREVVKRDDETIKEHLPKLIFYYGATDSWCPKEYYDDMKKDFPEGDIRLCEKKIPHAFVMSFFQEMADMVADWLKDDLSKM
;
A
#
# COMPACT_ATOMS: atom_id res chain seq x y z
N MET A 1 17.37 -27.28 -35.39
CA MET A 1 15.92 -27.51 -35.23
C MET A 1 15.66 -27.24 -33.76
N ASP A 2 15.22 -26.01 -33.52
CA ASP A 2 15.18 -25.35 -32.22
C ASP A 2 14.25 -26.10 -31.28
N SER A 3 14.78 -26.47 -30.11
CA SER A 3 13.98 -26.85 -28.96
C SER A 3 14.37 -25.93 -27.81
N GLU A 4 14.14 -24.63 -27.98
CA GLU A 4 13.92 -23.76 -26.82
C GLU A 4 12.48 -24.02 -26.33
N ILE A 5 12.30 -25.13 -25.62
CA ILE A 5 11.16 -25.27 -24.72
C ILE A 5 11.51 -24.42 -23.49
N LYS A 6 11.12 -23.14 -23.50
CA LYS A 6 10.89 -22.38 -22.26
C LYS A 6 9.43 -22.55 -21.84
N GLU A 7 9.05 -23.75 -21.42
CA GLU A 7 7.98 -23.91 -20.44
C GLU A 7 8.68 -23.77 -19.07
N GLU A 8 8.27 -22.90 -18.15
CA GLU A 8 6.99 -22.88 -17.43
C GLU A 8 6.74 -21.50 -16.79
N ILE A 9 5.48 -21.03 -16.64
CA ILE A 9 5.15 -20.05 -15.58
C ILE A 9 3.80 -20.39 -14.91
N PRO A 10 3.84 -21.14 -13.79
CA PRO A 10 2.85 -21.09 -12.72
C PRO A 10 3.54 -20.77 -11.37
N VAL A 11 3.69 -19.49 -11.00
CA VAL A 11 4.11 -19.12 -9.62
C VAL A 11 2.87 -19.21 -8.72
N HIS A 12 2.98 -19.61 -7.47
CA HIS A 12 1.81 -19.78 -6.60
C HIS A 12 2.25 -19.80 -5.10
N GLU A 13 2.58 -18.68 -4.44
CA GLU A 13 2.73 -18.48 -2.97
C GLU A 13 1.53 -17.83 -2.27
N GLU A 14 1.06 -18.31 -1.13
CA GLU A 14 -0.09 -17.74 -0.41
C GLU A 14 0.00 -18.05 1.06
N PHE A 15 -0.03 -17.04 1.92
CA PHE A 15 -0.73 -17.05 3.19
C PHE A 15 -1.35 -15.67 3.37
N ILE A 16 -2.54 -15.64 3.93
CA ILE A 16 -3.30 -14.47 4.33
C ILE A 16 -3.87 -14.82 5.70
N LEU A 17 -3.94 -13.86 6.58
CA LEU A 17 -5.22 -13.39 7.06
C LEU A 17 -5.13 -11.89 6.81
N CYS A 18 -6.21 -11.11 6.59
CA CYS A 18 -6.11 -9.63 6.60
C CYS A 18 -6.77 -8.93 7.82
N CYS A 19 -6.02 -8.04 8.52
CA CYS A 19 -6.29 -7.27 9.75
C CYS A 19 -6.25 -7.96 11.17
N GLY A 20 -5.06 -8.38 11.62
CA GLY A 20 -4.81 -9.62 12.41
C GLY A 20 -3.35 -10.12 12.50
N VAL A 21 -2.53 -10.38 11.46
CA VAL A 21 -2.78 -10.96 10.13
C VAL A 21 -1.49 -11.25 9.38
N GLU A 22 -1.27 -12.51 9.00
CA GLU A 22 -0.07 -12.93 8.29
C GLU A 22 -0.41 -12.99 6.81
N THR A 23 0.08 -12.05 5.99
CA THR A 23 -0.18 -12.08 4.54
C THR A 23 1.09 -12.01 3.70
N GLN A 24 1.37 -13.07 2.96
CA GLN A 24 2.23 -13.05 1.79
C GLN A 24 1.65 -13.94 0.71
N VAL A 25 1.26 -13.40 -0.45
CA VAL A 25 0.71 -14.23 -1.51
C VAL A 25 1.10 -13.76 -2.89
N LEU A 26 1.84 -14.56 -3.64
CA LEU A 26 2.33 -14.28 -4.98
C LEU A 26 2.22 -15.43 -5.95
N LYS A 27 1.31 -15.31 -6.91
CA LYS A 27 0.77 -16.47 -7.60
C LYS A 27 0.51 -16.21 -9.11
N CYS A 28 1.45 -16.54 -10.01
CA CYS A 28 1.49 -16.37 -11.47
C CYS A 28 1.22 -17.64 -12.37
N GLY A 29 -0.02 -18.07 -12.73
CA GLY A 29 -0.32 -18.95 -13.91
C GLY A 29 -1.04 -20.30 -13.65
N PRO A 30 -1.72 -20.93 -14.65
CA PRO A 30 -3.18 -20.97 -14.85
C PRO A 30 -4.02 -21.64 -13.71
N TRP A 31 -5.25 -21.14 -13.48
CA TRP A 31 -6.16 -21.43 -12.34
C TRP A 31 -7.63 -21.34 -12.81
N THR A 32 -8.58 -22.14 -12.28
CA THR A 32 -10.00 -22.09 -12.70
C THR A 32 -10.88 -21.44 -11.63
N ASP A 33 -11.58 -20.39 -12.07
CA ASP A 33 -12.59 -19.54 -11.43
C ASP A 33 -12.37 -18.92 -10.07
N LEU A 34 -12.38 -17.58 -10.07
CA LEU A 34 -12.58 -16.82 -8.84
C LEU A 34 -14.01 -16.93 -8.30
N ILE A 35 -15.07 -17.20 -9.11
CA ILE A 35 -16.40 -17.58 -8.61
C ILE A 35 -17.19 -18.63 -9.46
N ASN A 36 -17.13 -18.76 -10.82
CA ASN A 36 -18.14 -19.60 -11.55
C ASN A 36 -17.99 -20.15 -13.03
N ASN A 37 -16.90 -20.06 -13.80
CA ASN A 37 -16.72 -20.64 -15.18
C ASN A 37 -15.48 -21.51 -15.56
N HIS A 38 -15.71 -22.81 -15.82
CA HIS A 38 -14.77 -23.89 -16.23
C HIS A 38 -13.97 -23.68 -17.55
N SER A 39 -13.33 -22.54 -17.79
CA SER A 39 -12.45 -22.31 -18.94
C SER A 39 -10.98 -22.61 -18.59
N SER A 40 -10.36 -23.49 -19.39
CA SER A 40 -9.00 -24.04 -19.18
C SER A 40 -7.83 -23.07 -19.44
N THR A 41 -8.06 -21.75 -19.52
CA THR A 41 -6.99 -20.74 -19.72
C THR A 41 -7.31 -19.37 -19.10
N ARG A 42 -6.92 -19.14 -17.82
CA ARG A 42 -6.42 -17.87 -17.20
C ARG A 42 -6.48 -17.94 -15.65
N PRO A 43 -5.41 -17.61 -14.89
CA PRO A 43 -5.06 -16.20 -14.68
C PRO A 43 -3.55 -15.89 -14.85
N LYS A 44 -3.23 -14.60 -15.02
CA LYS A 44 -1.86 -14.09 -15.19
C LYS A 44 -1.47 -13.04 -14.11
N LEU A 45 -1.79 -13.31 -12.82
CA LEU A 45 -1.09 -12.88 -11.58
C LEU A 45 -1.89 -12.08 -10.51
N LEU A 46 -1.75 -12.48 -9.24
CA LEU A 46 -2.03 -11.71 -7.99
C LEU A 46 -0.78 -11.68 -7.07
N ILE A 47 -0.39 -10.51 -6.55
CA ILE A 47 0.78 -10.29 -5.67
C ILE A 47 0.48 -9.39 -4.46
N PHE A 48 0.84 -9.83 -3.24
CA PHE A 48 0.84 -9.04 -2.00
C PHE A 48 2.08 -9.35 -1.13
N ILE A 49 2.85 -8.34 -0.69
CA ILE A 49 4.16 -8.49 -0.03
C ILE A 49 4.30 -7.61 1.21
N ILE A 50 4.66 -8.19 2.37
CA ILE A 50 5.59 -7.67 3.42
C ILE A 50 6.02 -8.89 4.30
N PRO A 51 7.29 -9.19 4.68
CA PRO A 51 8.63 -8.63 4.43
C PRO A 51 9.56 -9.59 3.61
N ASP A 52 10.85 -9.23 3.47
CA ASP A 52 11.92 -9.98 2.79
C ASP A 52 12.72 -10.69 3.89
N PRO A 53 13.03 -12.00 3.80
CA PRO A 53 13.89 -12.67 4.76
C PRO A 53 15.30 -12.05 4.90
N ASN A 54 15.77 -11.28 3.91
CA ASN A 54 17.03 -10.53 3.95
C ASN A 54 16.86 -9.06 4.38
N ALA A 55 15.70 -8.71 4.93
CA ALA A 55 15.36 -7.43 5.53
C ALA A 55 16.48 -6.80 6.38
N GLU A 56 17.26 -7.62 7.08
CA GLU A 56 18.32 -7.18 8.00
C GLU A 56 19.50 -6.50 7.31
N GLU A 57 19.71 -6.73 6.00
CA GLU A 57 20.78 -6.06 5.23
C GLU A 57 20.39 -4.65 4.76
N ILE A 58 19.10 -4.30 4.83
CA ILE A 58 18.59 -3.00 4.41
C ILE A 58 18.84 -1.97 5.52
N LYS A 59 19.68 -0.99 5.22
CA LYS A 59 19.91 0.14 6.11
C LYS A 59 18.59 0.88 6.33
N ASP A 60 18.18 0.98 7.60
CA ASP A 60 16.95 1.67 8.03
C ASP A 60 15.66 1.06 7.46
N ILE A 61 15.50 -0.26 7.55
CA ILE A 61 14.34 -1.00 7.00
C ILE A 61 12.97 -0.42 7.37
N TYR A 62 12.80 0.08 8.59
CA TYR A 62 11.51 0.64 9.04
C TYR A 62 11.28 2.09 8.59
N GLY A 63 12.25 2.67 7.89
CA GLY A 63 12.16 3.99 7.31
C GLY A 63 11.57 4.02 5.90
N VAL A 64 11.22 5.21 5.40
CA VAL A 64 10.67 5.41 4.05
C VAL A 64 11.59 4.84 2.98
N ARG A 65 12.88 5.20 3.02
CA ARG A 65 13.87 4.65 2.07
C ARG A 65 14.04 3.15 2.22
N GLY A 66 14.16 2.64 3.44
CA GLY A 66 14.27 1.20 3.67
C GLY A 66 13.07 0.42 3.12
N GLN A 67 11.86 0.97 3.27
CA GLN A 67 10.63 0.41 2.72
C GLN A 67 10.58 0.43 1.18
N VAL A 68 11.19 1.42 0.53
CA VAL A 68 11.33 1.47 -0.94
C VAL A 68 12.32 0.40 -1.40
N GLU A 69 13.53 0.39 -0.84
CA GLU A 69 14.58 -0.57 -1.21
C GLU A 69 14.12 -2.01 -0.99
N HIS A 70 13.38 -2.25 0.09
CA HIS A 70 12.77 -3.53 0.42
C HIS A 70 11.81 -4.03 -0.68
N LYS A 71 10.94 -3.16 -1.20
CA LYS A 71 10.01 -3.52 -2.28
C LYS A 71 10.74 -3.69 -3.62
N LEU A 72 11.74 -2.85 -3.90
CA LEU A 72 12.56 -2.96 -5.10
C LEU A 72 13.36 -4.27 -5.12
N ALA A 73 13.99 -4.64 -4.00
CA ALA A 73 14.71 -5.90 -3.85
C ALA A 73 13.80 -7.08 -4.11
N PHE A 74 12.59 -7.07 -3.53
CA PHE A 74 11.59 -8.10 -3.80
C PHE A 74 11.25 -8.18 -5.30
N LEU A 75 10.87 -7.06 -5.92
CA LEU A 75 10.44 -7.04 -7.32
C LEU A 75 11.54 -7.52 -8.27
N ARG A 76 12.80 -7.23 -7.98
CA ARG A 76 13.94 -7.64 -8.81
C ARG A 76 14.32 -9.11 -8.66
N THR A 77 14.07 -9.68 -7.49
CA THR A 77 14.54 -11.04 -7.15
C THR A 77 13.47 -12.10 -7.29
N GLN A 78 12.21 -11.77 -6.98
CA GLN A 78 11.11 -12.74 -6.88
C GLN A 78 10.15 -12.70 -8.07
N VAL A 79 10.11 -11.59 -8.82
CA VAL A 79 9.15 -11.43 -9.92
C VAL A 79 9.83 -11.71 -11.27
N PRO A 80 9.26 -12.59 -12.12
CA PRO A 80 9.81 -12.86 -13.45
C PRO A 80 9.88 -11.58 -14.31
N LYS A 81 10.96 -11.40 -15.07
CA LYS A 81 11.22 -10.16 -15.82
C LYS A 81 10.18 -9.88 -16.90
N GLU A 82 9.59 -10.93 -17.46
CA GLU A 82 8.58 -10.86 -18.51
C GLU A 82 7.16 -10.61 -17.96
N MET A 83 7.00 -10.64 -16.63
CA MET A 83 5.71 -10.52 -15.97
C MET A 83 5.25 -9.07 -15.90
N LYS A 84 4.21 -8.73 -16.66
CA LYS A 84 3.58 -7.40 -16.62
C LYS A 84 2.98 -7.12 -15.23
N LEU A 85 3.23 -5.92 -14.69
CA LEU A 85 2.87 -5.57 -13.32
C LEU A 85 1.79 -4.50 -13.23
N VAL A 86 0.84 -4.70 -12.31
CA VAL A 86 -0.06 -3.65 -11.82
C VAL A 86 0.37 -3.33 -10.39
N VAL A 87 0.71 -2.08 -10.13
CA VAL A 87 1.11 -1.62 -8.79
C VAL A 87 -0.05 -0.81 -8.19
N ILE A 88 -0.49 -1.13 -6.98
CA ILE A 88 -1.57 -0.40 -6.31
C ILE A 88 -1.03 0.10 -4.97
N GLY A 89 -0.96 1.42 -4.81
CA GLY A 89 -0.44 2.06 -3.62
C GLY A 89 -1.53 2.85 -2.90
N HIS A 90 -1.81 2.52 -1.64
CA HIS A 90 -2.67 3.33 -0.77
C HIS A 90 -1.84 4.25 0.12
N SER A 91 -2.25 5.52 0.27
CA SER A 91 -1.59 6.46 1.18
C SER A 91 -0.09 6.55 0.88
N ILE A 92 0.80 6.29 1.84
CA ILE A 92 2.25 6.27 1.64
C ILE A 92 2.68 5.23 0.60
N GLY A 93 1.91 4.17 0.41
CA GLY A 93 2.11 3.20 -0.65
C GLY A 93 2.05 3.82 -2.05
N SER A 94 1.33 4.93 -2.25
CA SER A 94 1.38 5.69 -3.50
C SER A 94 2.76 6.30 -3.75
N TYR A 95 3.40 6.84 -2.70
CA TYR A 95 4.77 7.36 -2.78
C TYR A 95 5.75 6.24 -3.14
N PHE A 96 5.65 5.08 -2.47
CA PHE A 96 6.46 3.91 -2.81
C PHE A 96 6.23 3.43 -4.24
N SER A 97 5.00 3.53 -4.76
CA SER A 97 4.69 3.16 -6.15
C SER A 97 5.40 4.07 -7.15
N LEU A 98 5.52 5.37 -6.87
CA LEU A 98 6.30 6.30 -7.70
C LEU A 98 7.80 6.00 -7.59
N GLU A 99 8.31 5.74 -6.39
CA GLU A 99 9.72 5.40 -6.20
C GLU A 99 10.10 4.08 -6.89
N ILE A 100 9.19 3.10 -6.95
CA ILE A 100 9.39 1.87 -7.73
C ILE A 100 9.53 2.19 -9.21
N LEU A 101 8.64 3.02 -9.77
CA LEU A 101 8.70 3.41 -11.18
C LEU A 101 10.00 4.15 -11.52
N LYS A 102 10.42 5.06 -10.64
CA LYS A 102 11.64 5.85 -10.76
C LYS A 102 12.92 5.02 -10.69
N HIS A 103 12.99 4.11 -9.73
CA HIS A 103 14.22 3.38 -9.42
C HIS A 103 14.32 2.03 -10.10
N ALA A 104 13.22 1.50 -10.64
CA ALA A 104 13.19 0.26 -11.40
C ALA A 104 12.43 0.40 -12.74
N PRO A 105 12.90 1.28 -13.65
CA PRO A 105 12.29 1.46 -14.98
C PRO A 105 12.34 0.19 -15.84
N GLU A 106 13.20 -0.78 -15.49
CA GLU A 106 13.27 -2.10 -16.12
C GLU A 106 12.03 -2.97 -15.89
N LEU A 107 11.25 -2.70 -14.84
CA LEU A 107 10.07 -3.50 -14.52
C LEU A 107 8.94 -3.17 -15.50
N PRO A 108 8.27 -4.19 -16.10
CA PRO A 108 7.19 -3.97 -17.06
C PRO A 108 5.87 -3.60 -16.36
N VAL A 109 5.87 -2.49 -15.61
CA VAL A 109 4.66 -1.94 -15.00
C VAL A 109 3.74 -1.41 -16.10
N ILE A 110 2.55 -2.00 -16.21
CA ILE A 110 1.52 -1.64 -17.19
C ILE A 110 0.55 -0.60 -16.64
N ARG A 111 0.33 -0.60 -15.32
CA ARG A 111 -0.57 0.32 -14.64
C ARG A 111 -0.11 0.52 -13.20
N SER A 112 -0.22 1.74 -12.69
CA SER A 112 -0.01 2.07 -11.29
C SER A 112 -1.18 2.91 -10.77
N ILE A 113 -1.83 2.44 -9.71
CA ILE A 113 -3.05 3.04 -9.14
C ILE A 113 -2.73 3.58 -7.75
N LEU A 114 -2.85 4.90 -7.61
CA LEU A 114 -2.47 5.66 -6.43
C LEU A 114 -3.74 6.09 -5.69
N LEU A 115 -4.13 5.31 -4.68
CA LEU A 115 -5.35 5.48 -3.90
C LEU A 115 -5.08 6.38 -2.69
N PHE A 116 -5.81 7.50 -2.58
CA PHE A 116 -5.65 8.51 -1.54
C PHE A 116 -4.17 8.90 -1.37
N PRO A 117 -3.53 9.44 -2.42
CA PRO A 117 -2.07 9.48 -2.53
C PRO A 117 -1.43 10.51 -1.60
N THR A 118 -0.67 10.04 -0.62
CA THR A 118 0.21 10.90 0.20
C THR A 118 1.61 10.93 -0.43
N ILE A 119 1.74 11.74 -1.48
CA ILE A 119 2.97 11.84 -2.29
C ILE A 119 3.67 13.20 -2.16
N GLU A 120 3.08 14.12 -1.40
CA GLU A 120 3.59 15.46 -1.17
C GLU A 120 3.00 16.08 0.09
N ARG A 121 3.65 17.13 0.60
CA ARG A 121 3.15 18.06 1.63
C ARG A 121 2.52 17.36 2.84
N MET A 122 3.01 16.18 3.21
CA MET A 122 2.31 15.31 4.15
C MET A 122 2.15 15.95 5.53
N SER A 123 3.20 16.62 6.04
CA SER A 123 3.17 17.37 7.30
C SER A 123 2.36 18.66 7.25
N GLU A 124 2.11 19.19 6.05
CA GLU A 124 1.30 20.40 5.85
C GLU A 124 -0.19 20.13 5.70
N SER A 125 -0.58 18.86 5.45
CA SER A 125 -1.98 18.44 5.39
C SER A 125 -2.70 18.67 6.73
N PRO A 126 -4.05 18.79 6.75
CA PRO A 126 -4.80 18.98 7.98
C PRO A 126 -4.45 17.96 9.07
N LYS A 127 -4.39 16.66 8.76
CA LYS A 127 -3.98 15.60 9.71
C LYS A 127 -2.48 15.61 9.98
N GLY A 128 -1.66 15.91 8.96
CA GLY A 128 -0.21 16.05 9.08
C GLY A 128 0.20 17.07 10.13
N ARG A 129 -0.44 18.25 10.15
CA ARG A 129 -0.13 19.32 11.12
C ARG A 129 -0.37 18.89 12.57
N PHE A 130 -1.38 18.06 12.82
CA PHE A 130 -1.66 17.53 14.16
C PHE A 130 -0.75 16.34 14.50
N ALA A 131 -0.46 15.47 13.53
CA ALA A 131 0.34 14.27 13.75
C ALA A 131 1.85 14.55 13.84
N THR A 132 2.36 15.55 13.13
CA THR A 132 3.80 15.87 13.06
C THR A 132 4.41 16.13 14.43
N PRO A 133 3.85 16.99 15.31
CA PRO A 133 4.40 17.19 16.65
C PRO A 133 4.46 15.89 17.47
N LEU A 134 3.42 15.06 17.33
CA LEU A 134 3.30 13.79 18.05
C LEU A 134 4.37 12.79 17.59
N LEU A 135 4.48 12.58 16.28
CA LEU A 135 5.36 11.59 15.67
C LEU A 135 6.82 12.03 15.61
N CYS A 136 7.10 13.32 15.37
CA CYS A 136 8.47 13.79 15.18
C CYS A 136 9.13 14.32 16.45
N TRP A 137 8.39 14.96 17.36
CA TRP A 137 8.95 15.66 18.51
C TRP A 137 8.67 14.94 19.82
N LEU A 138 7.46 14.38 19.98
CA LEU A 138 7.04 13.70 21.20
C LEU A 138 7.15 12.17 21.11
N ARG A 139 7.91 11.63 20.16
CA ARG A 139 8.03 10.18 19.93
C ARG A 139 8.38 9.40 21.20
N TYR A 140 9.35 9.87 22.00
CA TYR A 140 9.74 9.18 23.24
C TYR A 140 8.67 9.31 24.34
N ALA A 141 7.91 10.40 24.34
CA ALA A 141 6.78 10.60 25.23
C ALA A 141 5.57 9.71 24.86
N LEU A 142 5.50 9.18 23.63
CA LEU A 142 4.58 8.08 23.27
C LEU A 142 5.17 6.71 23.63
N TYR A 143 6.45 6.49 23.31
CA TYR A 143 7.05 5.15 23.39
C TYR A 143 7.15 4.65 24.82
N VAL A 144 7.58 5.51 25.74
CA VAL A 144 7.79 5.11 27.14
C VAL A 144 6.46 4.75 27.81
N PRO A 145 5.38 5.56 27.74
CA PRO A 145 4.08 5.16 28.27
C PRO A 145 3.47 3.96 27.56
N CYS A 146 3.50 3.88 26.22
CA CYS A 146 2.98 2.70 25.51
C CYS A 146 3.69 1.42 25.94
N TYR A 147 5.01 1.44 26.07
CA TYR A 147 5.78 0.30 26.54
C TYR A 147 5.45 -0.06 27.99
N LEU A 148 5.43 0.92 28.90
CA LEU A 148 5.18 0.67 30.33
C LEU A 148 3.72 0.25 30.60
N LEU A 149 2.77 0.72 29.81
CA LEU A 149 1.34 0.40 29.96
C LEU A 149 0.99 -0.92 29.27
N LEU A 150 1.45 -1.15 28.03
CA LEU A 150 1.03 -2.31 27.23
C LEU A 150 1.85 -3.57 27.52
N LYS A 151 3.16 -3.44 27.84
CA LYS A 151 4.01 -4.61 28.10
C LYS A 151 3.56 -5.47 29.29
N PRO A 152 3.16 -4.92 30.45
CA PRO A 152 2.76 -5.73 31.59
C PRO A 152 1.32 -6.26 31.51
N TRP A 153 0.51 -5.83 30.52
CA TRP A 153 -0.88 -6.26 30.41
C TRP A 153 -0.99 -7.71 29.91
N PRO A 154 -1.73 -8.59 30.61
CA PRO A 154 -2.06 -9.92 30.10
C PRO A 154 -2.74 -9.85 28.74
N GLU A 155 -2.40 -10.78 27.84
CA GLU A 155 -2.95 -10.85 26.48
C GLU A 155 -4.49 -10.83 26.43
N LYS A 156 -5.16 -11.42 27.42
CA LYS A 156 -6.62 -11.41 27.52
C LYS A 156 -7.20 -10.01 27.70
N ILE A 157 -6.49 -9.13 28.40
CA ILE A 157 -6.91 -7.74 28.64
C ILE A 157 -6.63 -6.89 27.39
N LYS A 158 -5.47 -7.08 26.74
CA LYS A 158 -5.18 -6.46 25.44
C LYS A 158 -6.26 -6.84 24.42
N PHE A 159 -6.58 -8.12 24.30
CA PHE A 159 -7.65 -8.63 23.43
C PHE A 159 -9.00 -7.97 23.73
N LEU A 160 -9.40 -7.89 25.01
CA LEU A 160 -10.65 -7.26 25.41
C LEU A 160 -10.67 -5.77 25.06
N ALA A 161 -9.57 -5.06 25.31
CA ALA A 161 -9.44 -3.64 24.99
C ALA A 161 -9.54 -3.37 23.48
N ILE A 162 -8.80 -4.13 22.64
CA ILE A 162 -8.90 -4.00 21.18
C ILE A 162 -10.32 -4.31 20.73
N ARG A 163 -10.94 -5.38 21.25
CA ARG A 163 -12.32 -5.73 20.90
C ARG A 163 -13.29 -4.59 21.23
N MET A 164 -13.17 -3.97 22.40
CA MET A 164 -14.02 -2.84 22.78
C MET A 164 -13.79 -1.62 21.88
N VAL A 165 -12.53 -1.32 21.51
CA VAL A 165 -12.19 -0.22 20.60
C VAL A 165 -12.75 -0.46 19.20
N LEU A 166 -12.57 -1.65 18.62
CA LEU A 166 -13.11 -1.99 17.30
C LEU A 166 -14.65 -1.93 17.28
N GLN A 167 -15.30 -2.42 18.33
CA GLN A 167 -16.76 -2.31 18.47
C GLN A 167 -17.23 -0.85 18.57
N MET A 168 -16.49 0.00 19.28
CA MET A 168 -16.80 1.44 19.36
C MET A 168 -16.61 2.14 18.01
N MET A 169 -15.66 1.69 17.19
CA MET A 169 -15.36 2.26 15.89
C MET A 169 -16.16 1.66 14.73
N ASP A 170 -17.09 0.73 15.01
CA ASP A 170 -17.86 -0.03 14.03
C ASP A 170 -16.98 -0.74 12.97
N ILE A 171 -15.78 -1.15 13.40
CA ILE A 171 -14.85 -1.87 12.54
C ILE A 171 -15.11 -3.37 12.68
N PRO A 172 -15.22 -4.14 11.58
CA PRO A 172 -15.41 -5.58 11.65
C PRO A 172 -14.32 -6.25 12.51
N ARG A 173 -14.69 -7.30 13.25
CA ARG A 173 -13.73 -8.06 14.09
C ARG A 173 -12.63 -8.74 13.30
N GLU A 174 -12.82 -8.88 11.99
CA GLU A 174 -11.80 -9.27 11.03
C GLU A 174 -10.61 -8.31 11.02
N PHE A 175 -10.74 -7.10 11.61
CA PHE A 175 -9.65 -6.13 11.81
C PHE A 175 -8.90 -6.19 13.14
N LEU A 176 -9.11 -7.25 13.91
CA LEU A 176 -8.41 -7.49 15.17
C LEU A 176 -6.93 -7.90 14.97
N CYS A 177 -6.07 -6.91 14.69
CA CYS A 177 -4.61 -7.10 14.66
C CYS A 177 -4.01 -7.14 16.07
N MET A 178 -3.86 -8.35 16.61
CA MET A 178 -3.22 -8.56 17.91
C MET A 178 -1.79 -8.00 17.95
N ASN A 179 -1.09 -8.04 16.81
CA ASN A 179 0.26 -7.48 16.68
C ASN A 179 0.28 -5.94 16.66
N MET A 180 -0.84 -5.24 16.43
CA MET A 180 -0.86 -3.78 16.45
C MET A 180 -0.62 -3.18 17.84
N LEU A 181 -0.86 -3.94 18.91
CA LEU A 181 -0.52 -3.51 20.27
C LEU A 181 0.85 -3.98 20.74
N GLU A 182 1.61 -4.69 19.88
CA GLU A 182 2.99 -5.01 20.20
C GLU A 182 3.83 -3.72 20.22
N PRO A 183 4.57 -3.45 21.32
CA PRO A 183 5.30 -2.19 21.45
C PRO A 183 6.25 -1.92 20.30
N PHE A 184 6.87 -2.96 19.73
CA PHE A 184 7.77 -2.81 18.58
C PHE A 184 7.04 -2.40 17.30
N CYS A 185 5.86 -2.96 17.03
CA CYS A 185 5.04 -2.57 15.88
C CYS A 185 4.59 -1.11 15.99
N LEU A 186 4.17 -0.68 17.17
CA LEU A 186 3.79 0.72 17.42
C LEU A 186 4.96 1.69 17.24
N VAL A 187 6.13 1.33 17.77
CA VAL A 187 7.35 2.13 17.63
C VAL A 187 7.79 2.23 16.17
N ASN A 188 7.76 1.12 15.43
CA ASN A 188 8.15 1.10 14.02
C ASN A 188 7.14 1.87 13.14
N ALA A 189 5.84 1.73 13.38
CA ALA A 189 4.82 2.49 12.68
C ALA A 189 4.94 4.00 12.95
N ALA A 190 5.17 4.39 14.21
CA ALA A 190 5.41 5.78 14.56
C ALA A 190 6.73 6.31 13.99
N TYR A 191 7.78 5.48 13.92
CA TYR A 191 9.05 5.82 13.30
C TYR A 191 8.89 6.08 11.80
N LEU A 192 8.24 5.16 11.08
CA LEU A 192 7.91 5.33 9.67
C LEU A 192 7.09 6.61 9.46
N GLY A 193 5.99 6.78 10.19
CA GLY A 193 5.17 7.99 10.12
C GLY A 193 5.95 9.27 10.40
N SER A 194 6.95 9.23 11.29
CA SER A 194 7.82 10.38 11.54
C SER A 194 8.75 10.71 10.36
N GLN A 195 9.17 9.71 9.59
CA GLN A 195 9.96 9.91 8.38
C GLN A 195 9.09 10.36 7.21
N GLU A 196 7.89 9.79 7.05
CA GLU A 196 6.92 10.22 6.05
C GLU A 196 6.67 11.74 6.13
N MET A 197 6.47 12.28 7.34
CA MET A 197 6.27 13.72 7.58
C MET A 197 7.46 14.59 7.17
N ARG A 198 8.68 14.03 7.13
CA ARG A 198 9.93 14.74 6.84
C ARG A 198 10.38 14.59 5.39
N GLU A 199 10.09 13.45 4.78
CA GLU A 199 10.57 13.10 3.45
C GLU A 199 9.52 13.36 2.37
N VAL A 200 8.22 13.15 2.66
CA VAL A 200 7.12 13.36 1.71
C VAL A 200 6.71 14.83 1.70
N VAL A 201 7.60 15.66 1.15
CA VAL A 201 7.46 17.12 1.12
C VAL A 201 7.12 17.61 -0.28
N LYS A 202 7.99 17.34 -1.25
CA LYS A 202 7.81 17.79 -2.64
C LYS A 202 7.30 16.64 -3.50
N ARG A 203 6.30 16.92 -4.34
CA ARG A 203 5.84 16.00 -5.39
C ARG A 203 6.93 15.78 -6.45
N ASP A 204 7.13 14.52 -6.83
CA ASP A 204 8.05 14.13 -7.91
C ASP A 204 7.39 14.30 -9.28
N ASP A 205 7.31 15.55 -9.74
CA ASP A 205 6.67 15.90 -11.01
C ASP A 205 7.39 15.29 -12.21
N GLU A 206 8.71 15.10 -12.13
CA GLU A 206 9.49 14.49 -13.21
C GLU A 206 9.06 13.05 -13.46
N THR A 207 9.02 12.23 -12.41
CA THR A 207 8.60 10.82 -12.47
C THR A 207 7.14 10.69 -12.87
N ILE A 208 6.27 11.55 -12.32
CA ILE A 208 4.83 11.56 -12.67
C ILE A 208 4.66 11.86 -14.15
N LYS A 209 5.37 12.85 -14.68
CA LYS A 209 5.29 13.23 -16.10
C LYS A 209 5.76 12.10 -17.01
N GLU A 210 6.87 11.44 -16.66
CA GLU A 210 7.43 10.34 -17.44
C GLU A 210 6.47 9.14 -17.53
N HIS A 211 5.76 8.83 -16.45
CA HIS A 211 4.89 7.66 -16.37
C HIS A 211 3.39 7.98 -16.43
N LEU A 212 3.02 9.24 -16.71
CA LEU A 212 1.64 9.73 -16.68
C LEU A 212 0.61 8.81 -17.38
N PRO A 213 0.89 8.23 -18.57
CA PRO A 213 -0.06 7.36 -19.26
C PRO A 213 -0.40 6.06 -18.49
N LYS A 214 0.47 5.66 -17.55
CA LYS A 214 0.33 4.46 -16.72
C LYS A 214 -0.24 4.75 -15.34
N LEU A 215 -0.42 6.02 -14.96
CA LEU A 215 -0.82 6.40 -13.61
C LEU A 215 -2.32 6.68 -13.51
N ILE A 216 -2.96 6.18 -12.45
CA ILE A 216 -4.30 6.60 -12.03
C ILE A 216 -4.16 7.18 -10.63
N PHE A 217 -4.56 8.43 -10.44
CA PHE A 217 -4.62 9.05 -9.11
C PHE A 217 -6.08 9.10 -8.66
N TYR A 218 -6.37 8.60 -7.47
CA TYR A 218 -7.71 8.59 -6.90
C TYR A 218 -7.74 9.30 -5.55
N TYR A 219 -8.24 10.53 -5.52
CA TYR A 219 -8.29 11.38 -4.34
C TYR A 219 -9.63 11.28 -3.62
N GLY A 220 -9.65 11.49 -2.30
CA GLY A 220 -10.89 11.61 -1.52
C GLY A 220 -11.37 13.05 -1.42
N ALA A 221 -12.64 13.32 -1.70
CA ALA A 221 -13.19 14.69 -1.56
C ALA A 221 -13.18 15.21 -0.11
N THR A 222 -13.15 14.31 0.87
CA THR A 222 -13.14 14.63 2.31
C THR A 222 -11.87 14.13 3.01
N ASP A 223 -10.80 13.85 2.24
CA ASP A 223 -9.56 13.39 2.81
C ASP A 223 -8.84 14.51 3.56
N SER A 224 -8.31 14.21 4.74
CA SER A 224 -7.56 15.15 5.57
C SER A 224 -6.04 14.90 5.57
N TRP A 225 -5.58 13.86 4.86
CA TRP A 225 -4.18 13.53 4.61
C TRP A 225 -3.69 14.04 3.26
N CYS A 226 -4.52 13.91 2.21
CA CYS A 226 -4.31 14.57 0.92
C CYS A 226 -5.59 15.34 0.53
N PRO A 227 -5.74 16.58 1.01
CA PRO A 227 -6.99 17.31 0.87
C PRO A 227 -7.28 17.68 -0.59
N LYS A 228 -8.53 18.09 -0.88
CA LYS A 228 -9.02 18.32 -2.25
C LYS A 228 -8.14 19.29 -3.05
N GLU A 229 -7.49 20.24 -2.38
CA GLU A 229 -6.55 21.17 -3.03
C GLU A 229 -5.42 20.43 -3.75
N TYR A 230 -4.97 19.28 -3.25
CA TYR A 230 -3.90 18.49 -3.89
C TYR A 230 -4.40 17.83 -5.17
N TYR A 231 -5.67 17.40 -5.19
CA TYR A 231 -6.34 16.95 -6.42
C TYR A 231 -6.44 18.10 -7.44
N ASP A 232 -6.84 19.28 -7.00
CA ASP A 232 -6.98 20.46 -7.88
C ASP A 232 -5.62 20.87 -8.48
N ASP A 233 -4.56 20.86 -7.68
CA ASP A 233 -3.17 21.09 -8.12
C ASP A 233 -2.74 20.03 -9.16
N MET A 234 -2.97 18.74 -8.88
CA MET A 234 -2.66 17.66 -9.82
C MET A 234 -3.38 17.82 -11.15
N LYS A 235 -4.68 18.15 -11.13
CA LYS A 235 -5.46 18.36 -12.36
C LYS A 235 -4.99 19.56 -13.17
N LYS A 236 -4.51 20.60 -12.48
CA LYS A 236 -3.96 21.79 -13.13
C LYS A 236 -2.61 21.49 -13.79
N ASP A 237 -1.73 20.78 -13.12
CA ASP A 237 -0.36 20.54 -13.58
C ASP A 237 -0.28 19.40 -14.62
N PHE A 238 -1.18 18.42 -14.53
CA PHE A 238 -1.27 17.26 -15.42
C PHE A 238 -2.69 17.09 -15.98
N PRO A 239 -3.16 18.00 -16.85
CA PRO A 239 -4.54 17.99 -17.36
C PRO A 239 -4.89 16.73 -18.15
N GLU A 240 -3.90 16.13 -18.83
CA GLU A 240 -4.02 14.89 -19.60
C GLU A 240 -3.93 13.63 -18.72
N GLY A 241 -3.68 13.78 -17.42
CA GLY A 241 -3.55 12.69 -16.47
C GLY A 241 -4.89 12.09 -16.04
N ASP A 242 -4.90 10.78 -15.82
CA ASP A 242 -6.03 10.09 -15.20
C ASP A 242 -6.04 10.37 -13.69
N ILE A 243 -6.65 11.50 -13.35
CA ILE A 243 -6.77 12.01 -11.98
C ILE A 243 -8.25 12.08 -11.67
N ARG A 244 -8.67 11.43 -10.59
CA ARG A 244 -10.06 11.18 -10.24
C ARG A 244 -10.32 11.63 -8.81
N LEU A 245 -11.55 12.05 -8.55
CA LEU A 245 -12.02 12.47 -7.24
C LEU A 245 -13.17 11.58 -6.78
N CYS A 246 -13.07 11.03 -5.57
CA CYS A 246 -14.11 10.26 -4.92
C CYS A 246 -15.14 11.20 -4.28
N GLU A 247 -16.31 11.33 -4.92
CA GLU A 247 -17.44 12.10 -4.37
C GLU A 247 -18.26 11.31 -3.34
N LYS A 248 -18.05 10.00 -3.24
CA LYS A 248 -18.78 9.09 -2.35
C LYS A 248 -18.42 9.23 -0.86
N LYS A 249 -17.58 10.21 -0.51
CA LYS A 249 -17.10 10.48 0.87
C LYS A 249 -16.46 9.27 1.54
N ILE A 250 -15.82 8.42 0.75
CA ILE A 250 -15.03 7.29 1.27
C ILE A 250 -13.87 7.86 2.10
N PRO A 251 -13.66 7.41 3.34
CA PRO A 251 -12.60 7.92 4.20
C PRO A 251 -11.22 7.46 3.73
N HIS A 252 -10.16 8.18 4.10
CA HIS A 252 -8.78 7.81 3.79
C HIS A 252 -8.44 6.37 4.19
N ALA A 253 -8.90 5.93 5.36
CA ALA A 253 -8.74 4.56 5.85
C ALA A 253 -9.87 3.64 5.34
N PHE A 254 -10.19 3.72 4.04
CA PHE A 254 -11.26 2.96 3.39
C PHE A 254 -11.11 1.45 3.59
N VAL A 255 -9.88 0.96 3.76
CA VAL A 255 -9.58 -0.46 3.97
C VAL A 255 -10.36 -1.02 5.15
N MET A 256 -10.73 -0.21 6.15
CA MET A 256 -11.45 -0.67 7.34
C MET A 256 -12.96 -0.90 7.14
N SER A 257 -13.59 -0.25 6.16
CA SER A 257 -15.07 -0.24 6.05
C SER A 257 -15.61 -0.22 4.62
N PHE A 258 -14.78 0.11 3.63
CA PHE A 258 -15.12 0.31 2.22
C PHE A 258 -14.18 -0.49 1.29
N PHE A 259 -13.50 -1.51 1.80
CA PHE A 259 -12.53 -2.30 1.03
C PHE A 259 -13.16 -2.97 -0.20
N GLN A 260 -14.37 -3.52 -0.07
CA GLN A 260 -15.05 -4.18 -1.19
C GLN A 260 -15.40 -3.18 -2.30
N GLU A 261 -15.99 -2.03 -1.93
CA GLU A 261 -16.33 -0.99 -2.89
C GLU A 261 -15.08 -0.45 -3.61
N MET A 262 -13.96 -0.28 -2.88
CA MET A 262 -12.70 0.10 -3.51
C MET A 262 -12.17 -0.97 -4.45
N ALA A 263 -12.21 -2.24 -4.04
CA ALA A 263 -11.75 -3.35 -4.86
C ALA A 263 -12.55 -3.47 -6.16
N ASP A 264 -13.87 -3.33 -6.10
CA ASP A 264 -14.76 -3.36 -7.27
C ASP A 264 -14.44 -2.21 -8.25
N MET A 265 -14.26 -0.99 -7.73
CA MET A 265 -13.88 0.16 -8.56
C MET A 265 -12.51 -0.04 -9.23
N VAL A 266 -11.51 -0.51 -8.47
CA VAL A 266 -10.16 -0.77 -9.00
C VAL A 266 -10.17 -1.88 -10.04
N ALA A 267 -10.90 -2.96 -9.79
CA ALA A 267 -11.07 -4.06 -10.74
C ALA A 267 -11.71 -3.57 -12.04
N ASP A 268 -12.73 -2.71 -11.96
CA ASP A 268 -13.37 -2.10 -13.11
C ASP A 268 -12.39 -1.25 -13.94
N TRP A 269 -11.53 -0.45 -13.29
CA TRP A 269 -10.55 0.39 -13.99
C TRP A 269 -9.47 -0.43 -14.72
N LEU A 270 -9.19 -1.63 -14.24
CA LEU A 270 -8.20 -2.53 -14.81
C LEU A 270 -8.73 -3.37 -15.98
N LYS A 271 -10.06 -3.47 -16.18
CA LYS A 271 -10.67 -4.33 -17.21
C LYS A 271 -10.08 -4.09 -18.60
N ASP A 272 -9.94 -2.84 -19.00
CA ASP A 272 -9.45 -2.48 -20.33
C ASP A 272 -7.98 -2.84 -20.52
N ASP A 273 -7.15 -2.60 -19.51
CA ASP A 273 -5.73 -2.96 -19.55
C ASP A 273 -5.54 -4.48 -19.61
N LEU A 274 -6.32 -5.23 -18.81
CA LEU A 274 -6.28 -6.69 -18.76
C LEU A 274 -6.88 -7.36 -20.02
N SER A 275 -7.82 -6.70 -20.70
CA SER A 275 -8.41 -7.20 -21.95
C SER A 275 -7.44 -7.17 -23.14
N LYS A 276 -6.45 -6.26 -23.09
CA LYS A 276 -5.41 -6.08 -24.13
C LYS A 276 -4.22 -7.04 -23.95
N MET A 277 -4.30 -7.97 -23.00
CA MET A 277 -3.26 -8.95 -22.63
C MET A 277 -3.64 -10.40 -22.99
#